data_AF-A0A6N6KUF3-F1
#
_entry.id   AF-A0A6N6KUF3-F1
#
_cell.length_a   1.000
_cell.length_b   1.000
_cell.length_c   1.000
_cell.angle_alpha   90.00
_cell.angle_beta   90.00
_cell.angle_gamma   90.00
#
_symmetry.space_group_name_H-M   'P 1'
#
loop_
_entity.id
_entity.type
_entity.pdbx_description
1 polymer ?
#
loop_
_entity_poly.entity_id
_entity_poly.type
_entity_poly.pdbx_seq_one_letter_code
_entity_poly.pdbx_strand_id
1 'polypeptide(L)'
;MKNKNIAAIMAFFFGSFGVHRFYLGQIGMGIGMIFLFSAGWRLFGWPIAAIIGVIDAIVFLSMDEKEFDKKYNKKYYRKKQRDREYDRMERRRDHYRERKKRTRKERPDFDRPRQQTNRRRETKPAELTQRQKIAKVSPFKASGIKKFKDYDYEGAIEDFEKVLEVNPRDIAVHFNIACAYSLMENAQKSLEHLDKAVSYGFSDFDRIRTHDALAYVRVQEAYDKFEENKFQLAPKLQAPKEDLLSSKKEKQAPQISGDLLEQLNKLGELRKKGLLTEDEFAVQKKKLLAEK
;
A
#
# COMPACT_ATOMS: atom_id res chain seq x y z
N MET A 1 -8.50 30.63 0.59
CA MET A 1 -8.17 30.18 1.97
C MET A 1 -8.96 31.03 2.94
N LYS A 2 -9.44 30.47 4.04
CA LYS A 2 -10.11 31.23 5.10
C LYS A 2 -9.07 32.08 5.83
N ASN A 3 -9.46 33.28 6.24
CA ASN A 3 -8.56 34.22 6.91
C ASN A 3 -8.86 34.25 8.41
N LYS A 4 -7.79 34.16 9.23
CA LYS A 4 -7.85 34.17 10.69
C LYS A 4 -8.47 35.45 11.25
N ASN A 5 -8.06 36.60 10.72
CA ASN A 5 -8.51 37.91 11.19
C ASN A 5 -10.00 38.12 10.86
N ILE A 6 -10.44 37.67 9.68
CA ILE A 6 -11.87 37.70 9.30
C ILE A 6 -12.68 36.80 10.23
N ALA A 7 -12.20 35.59 10.56
CA ALA A 7 -12.87 34.70 11.50
C ALA A 7 -12.97 35.32 12.91
N ALA A 8 -11.92 36.02 13.38
CA ALA A 8 -11.92 36.72 14.67
C ALA A 8 -12.89 37.89 14.72
N ILE A 9 -12.93 38.73 13.67
CA ILE A 9 -13.88 39.85 13.56
C ILE A 9 -15.32 39.31 13.55
N MET A 10 -15.57 38.26 12.77
CA MET A 10 -16.89 37.61 12.74
C MET A 10 -17.27 37.00 14.09
N ALA A 11 -16.33 36.40 14.82
CA ALA A 11 -16.58 35.85 16.15
C ALA A 11 -16.88 36.94 17.18
N PHE A 12 -16.21 38.09 17.10
CA PHE A 12 -16.43 39.20 18.03
C PHE A 12 -17.79 39.89 17.81
N PHE A 13 -18.13 40.25 16.56
CA PHE A 13 -19.37 40.98 16.28
C PHE A 13 -20.59 40.10 16.08
N PHE A 14 -20.42 38.89 15.53
CA PHE A 14 -21.51 38.00 15.14
C PHE A 14 -21.42 36.62 15.81
N GLY A 15 -20.59 36.48 16.85
CA GLY A 15 -20.39 35.22 17.56
C GLY A 15 -21.64 34.72 18.26
N SER A 16 -22.51 35.61 18.72
CA SER A 16 -23.82 35.28 19.30
C SER A 16 -24.68 34.45 18.35
N PHE A 17 -24.51 34.61 17.04
CA PHE A 17 -25.25 33.89 16.00
C PHE A 17 -24.42 32.78 15.33
N GLY A 18 -23.15 32.61 15.73
CA GLY A 18 -22.26 31.59 15.19
C GLY A 18 -21.81 31.80 13.74
N VAL A 19 -21.86 33.04 13.21
CA VAL A 19 -21.50 33.35 11.81
C VAL A 19 -20.06 32.91 11.47
N HIS A 20 -19.12 33.06 12.39
CA HIS A 20 -17.74 32.60 12.23
C HIS A 20 -17.65 31.08 12.04
N ARG A 21 -18.54 30.29 12.65
CA ARG A 21 -18.56 28.83 12.49
C ARG A 21 -18.98 28.42 11.08
N PHE A 22 -19.96 29.12 10.50
CA PHE A 22 -20.34 28.92 9.09
C PHE A 22 -19.21 29.30 8.14
N TYR A 23 -18.53 30.43 8.37
CA TYR A 23 -17.35 30.83 7.59
C TYR A 23 -16.24 29.76 7.62
N LEU A 24 -16.07 29.09 8.76
CA LEU A 24 -15.10 28.01 8.93
C LEU A 24 -15.58 26.66 8.37
N GLY A 25 -16.83 26.56 7.89
CA GLY A 25 -17.45 25.33 7.37
C GLY A 25 -17.95 24.38 8.46
N GLN A 26 -18.08 24.84 9.70
CA GLN A 26 -18.55 24.08 10.85
C GLN A 26 -20.06 24.29 11.04
N ILE A 27 -20.85 23.83 10.08
CA ILE A 27 -22.30 24.10 9.98
C ILE A 27 -23.05 23.65 11.26
N GLY A 28 -22.76 22.45 11.78
CA GLY A 28 -23.40 21.94 12.98
C GLY A 28 -23.16 22.80 14.22
N MET A 29 -21.94 23.32 14.41
CA MET A 29 -21.64 24.22 15.55
C MET A 29 -22.32 25.59 15.39
N GLY A 30 -22.42 26.09 14.15
CA GLY A 30 -23.15 27.33 13.86
C GLY A 30 -24.64 27.22 14.22
N ILE A 31 -25.29 26.13 13.83
CA ILE A 31 -26.69 25.85 14.19
C ILE A 31 -26.85 25.74 15.72
N GLY A 32 -25.91 25.05 16.39
CA GLY A 32 -25.89 24.95 17.84
C GLY A 32 -25.82 26.30 18.55
N MET A 33 -25.03 27.24 18.03
CA MET A 33 -24.95 28.61 18.57
C MET A 33 -26.26 29.39 18.40
N ILE A 34 -26.95 29.24 17.27
CA ILE A 34 -28.26 29.87 17.04
C ILE A 34 -29.29 29.34 18.05
N PHE A 35 -29.30 28.02 18.29
CA PHE A 35 -30.16 27.41 19.30
C PHE A 35 -29.80 27.89 20.72
N LEU A 36 -28.50 27.99 21.04
CA LEU A 36 -28.05 28.45 22.35
C LEU A 36 -28.38 29.93 22.59
N PHE A 37 -28.35 30.75 21.54
CA PHE A 37 -28.80 32.14 21.59
C PHE A 37 -30.31 32.24 21.86
N SER A 38 -31.14 31.49 21.11
CA SER A 38 -32.60 31.52 21.27
C SER A 38 -33.07 30.91 22.61
N ALA A 39 -32.48 29.80 23.02
CA ALA A 39 -32.80 29.13 24.28
C ALA A 39 -32.20 29.86 25.49
N GLY A 40 -30.97 30.35 25.39
CA GLY A 40 -30.26 31.04 26.47
C GLY A 40 -30.95 32.33 26.90
N TRP A 41 -31.44 33.11 25.94
CA TRP A 41 -32.24 34.31 26.22
C TRP A 41 -33.54 33.97 26.97
N ARG A 42 -34.21 32.87 26.59
CA ARG A 42 -35.49 32.46 27.16
C ARG A 42 -35.36 31.78 28.53
N LEU A 43 -34.29 31.04 28.78
CA LEU A 43 -34.10 30.23 29.99
C LEU A 43 -33.29 30.94 31.07
N PHE A 44 -32.25 31.69 30.69
CA PHE A 44 -31.26 32.25 31.61
C PHE A 44 -31.22 33.78 31.60
N GLY A 45 -31.98 34.43 30.71
CA GLY A 45 -31.99 35.89 30.59
C GLY A 45 -30.65 36.50 30.15
N TRP A 46 -29.69 35.68 29.72
CA TRP A 46 -28.34 36.11 29.41
C TRP A 46 -27.80 35.46 28.13
N PRO A 47 -27.12 36.21 27.24
CA PRO A 47 -26.67 35.70 25.95
C PRO A 47 -25.35 34.94 26.10
N ILE A 48 -25.39 33.73 26.66
CA ILE A 48 -24.21 32.87 26.86
C ILE A 48 -23.43 32.65 25.55
N ALA A 49 -24.14 32.62 24.40
CA ALA A 49 -23.54 32.53 23.07
C ALA A 49 -22.57 33.69 22.76
N ALA A 50 -22.84 34.90 23.26
CA ALA A 50 -21.97 36.06 23.05
C ALA A 50 -20.61 35.87 23.73
N ILE A 51 -20.60 35.30 24.94
CA ILE A 51 -19.37 35.00 25.69
C ILE A 51 -18.52 33.99 24.92
N ILE A 52 -19.13 32.93 24.38
CA ILE A 52 -18.43 31.94 23.56
C ILE A 52 -17.84 32.60 22.30
N GLY A 53 -18.57 33.53 21.67
CA GLY A 53 -18.07 34.32 20.54
C GLY A 53 -16.82 35.13 20.86
N VAL A 54 -16.81 35.83 22.01
CA VAL A 54 -15.65 36.60 22.47
C VAL A 54 -14.46 35.68 22.78
N ILE A 55 -14.69 34.54 23.43
CA ILE A 55 -13.64 33.53 23.69
C ILE A 55 -13.05 33.04 22.36
N ASP A 56 -13.89 32.69 21.39
CA ASP A 56 -13.45 32.26 20.07
C ASP A 56 -12.63 33.35 19.35
N ALA A 57 -13.02 34.62 19.47
CA ALA A 57 -12.26 35.74 18.91
C ALA A 57 -10.86 35.86 19.53
N ILE A 58 -10.75 35.76 20.86
CA ILE A 58 -9.47 35.77 21.58
C ILE A 58 -8.60 34.58 21.14
N VAL A 59 -9.18 33.39 21.04
CA VAL A 59 -8.48 32.19 20.59
C VAL A 59 -7.96 32.36 19.17
N PHE A 60 -8.76 32.90 18.25
CA PHE A 60 -8.30 33.13 16.87
C PHE A 60 -7.22 34.20 16.77
N LEU A 61 -7.28 35.27 17.56
CA LEU A 61 -6.21 36.27 17.59
C LEU A 61 -4.91 35.70 18.17
N SER A 62 -5.02 34.89 19.23
CA SER A 62 -3.88 34.28 19.93
C SER A 62 -3.28 33.08 19.20
N MET A 63 -4.02 32.46 18.29
CA MET A 63 -3.56 31.30 17.51
C MET A 63 -2.61 31.73 16.39
N ASP A 64 -1.56 30.94 16.16
CA ASP A 64 -0.66 31.15 15.03
C ASP A 64 -1.36 30.92 13.68
N GLU A 65 -0.96 31.69 12.67
CA GLU A 65 -1.55 31.58 11.32
C GLU A 65 -1.36 30.17 10.71
N LYS A 66 -0.22 29.52 11.01
CA LYS A 66 0.06 28.15 10.60
C LYS A 66 -0.90 27.14 11.24
N GLU A 67 -1.22 27.32 12.52
CA GLU A 67 -2.15 26.45 13.23
C GLU A 67 -3.58 26.63 12.74
N PHE A 68 -3.98 27.88 12.52
CA PHE A 68 -5.26 28.21 11.92
C PHE A 68 -5.41 27.55 10.54
N ASP A 69 -4.39 27.66 9.69
CA ASP A 69 -4.40 27.03 8.37
C ASP A 69 -4.45 25.50 8.45
N LYS A 70 -3.72 24.89 9.37
CA LYS A 70 -3.74 23.44 9.59
C LYS A 70 -5.14 22.97 10.01
N LYS A 71 -5.81 23.72 10.87
CA LYS A 71 -7.12 23.36 11.43
C LYS A 71 -8.28 23.65 10.48
N TYR A 72 -8.31 24.83 9.85
CA TYR A 72 -9.47 25.31 9.08
C TYR A 72 -9.26 25.32 7.56
N ASN A 73 -8.01 25.31 7.10
CA ASN A 73 -7.61 25.29 5.68
C ASN A 73 -6.89 23.98 5.28
N LYS A 74 -7.21 22.84 5.92
CA LYS A 74 -6.53 21.53 5.74
C LYS A 74 -6.24 21.16 4.27
N LYS A 75 -7.21 21.38 3.35
CA LYS A 75 -7.03 21.10 1.90
C LYS A 75 -5.90 21.94 1.28
N TYR A 76 -5.85 23.23 1.58
CA TYR A 76 -4.83 24.15 1.08
C TYR A 76 -3.48 23.93 1.76
N TYR A 77 -3.49 23.65 3.06
CA TYR A 77 -2.29 23.36 3.84
C TYR A 77 -1.56 22.12 3.29
N ARG A 78 -2.30 21.03 3.02
CA ARG A 78 -1.73 19.81 2.40
C ARG A 78 -1.16 20.07 1.01
N LYS A 79 -1.86 20.85 0.16
CA LYS A 79 -1.37 21.23 -1.16
C LYS A 79 -0.06 22.03 -1.08
N LYS A 80 -0.01 23.06 -0.23
CA LYS A 80 1.19 23.90 -0.03
C LYS A 80 2.39 23.11 0.49
N GLN A 81 2.16 22.09 1.33
CA GLN A 81 3.23 21.19 1.78
C GLN A 81 3.75 20.32 0.63
N ARG A 82 2.85 19.74 -0.16
CA ARG A 82 3.20 18.94 -1.34
C ARG A 82 4.00 19.74 -2.37
N ASP A 83 3.57 20.96 -2.67
CA ASP A 83 4.23 21.82 -3.65
C ASP A 83 5.65 22.22 -3.17
N ARG A 84 5.82 22.55 -1.88
CA ARG A 84 7.15 22.81 -1.28
C ARG A 84 8.09 21.62 -1.28
N GLU A 85 7.54 20.41 -1.22
CA GLU A 85 8.30 19.18 -1.30
C GLU A 85 8.73 18.90 -2.75
N TYR A 86 7.82 19.11 -3.71
CA TYR A 86 8.10 19.06 -5.14
C TYR A 86 9.25 20.03 -5.52
N ASP A 87 9.17 21.31 -5.14
CA ASP A 87 10.23 22.30 -5.42
C ASP A 87 11.59 21.94 -4.80
N ARG A 88 11.58 21.27 -3.64
CA ARG A 88 12.81 20.79 -2.99
C ARG A 88 13.40 19.61 -3.74
N MET A 89 12.57 18.68 -4.20
CA MET A 89 12.99 17.54 -5.01
C MET A 89 13.52 18.00 -6.37
N GLU A 90 12.88 18.98 -6.99
CA GLU A 90 13.28 19.54 -8.29
C GLU A 90 14.66 20.20 -8.22
N ARG A 91 14.89 21.10 -7.24
CA ARG A 91 16.22 21.70 -7.01
C ARG A 91 17.31 20.66 -6.75
N ARG A 92 17.03 19.60 -5.98
CA ARG A 92 17.98 18.49 -5.78
C ARG A 92 18.29 17.76 -7.08
N ARG A 93 17.29 17.57 -7.94
CA ARG A 93 17.46 16.92 -9.26
C ARG A 93 18.33 17.76 -10.18
N ASP A 94 18.15 19.08 -10.17
CA ASP A 94 18.95 19.99 -10.98
C ASP A 94 20.40 20.05 -10.50
N HIS A 95 20.64 20.11 -9.18
CA HIS A 95 21.98 19.97 -8.61
C HIS A 95 22.66 18.66 -9.04
N TYR A 96 21.93 17.54 -9.04
CA TYR A 96 22.48 16.25 -9.49
C TYR A 96 22.80 16.25 -10.99
N ARG A 97 21.90 16.80 -11.82
CA ARG A 97 22.13 16.95 -13.27
C ARG A 97 23.36 17.79 -13.57
N GLU A 98 23.52 18.90 -12.86
CA GLU A 98 24.64 19.81 -13.07
C GLU A 98 25.96 19.19 -12.63
N ARG A 99 25.98 18.52 -11.47
CA ARG A 99 27.14 17.74 -11.01
C ARG A 99 27.56 16.67 -12.02
N LYS A 100 26.60 15.97 -12.64
CA LYS A 100 26.86 14.96 -13.68
C LYS A 100 27.41 15.58 -14.97
N LYS A 101 26.96 16.78 -15.35
CA LYS A 101 27.52 17.52 -16.50
C LYS A 101 28.97 17.91 -16.23
N ARG A 102 29.30 18.39 -15.03
CA ARG A 102 30.69 18.73 -14.63
C ARG A 102 31.60 17.50 -14.64
N THR A 103 31.18 16.41 -14.02
CA THR A 103 31.96 15.14 -14.02
C THR A 103 32.13 14.52 -15.41
N ARG A 104 31.25 14.80 -16.37
CA ARG A 104 31.44 14.38 -17.77
C ARG A 104 32.41 15.28 -18.53
N LYS A 105 32.50 16.56 -18.17
CA LYS A 105 33.38 17.56 -18.78
C LYS A 105 34.82 17.50 -18.24
N GLU A 106 35.01 16.99 -17.03
CA GLU A 106 36.31 16.93 -16.32
C GLU A 106 37.00 15.56 -16.36
N ARG A 107 36.49 14.58 -17.13
CA ARG A 107 37.23 13.32 -17.31
C ARG A 107 38.39 13.54 -18.28
N PRO A 108 39.65 13.31 -17.89
CA PRO A 108 40.75 13.21 -18.84
C PRO A 108 40.50 11.99 -19.72
N ASP A 109 40.57 12.15 -21.05
CA ASP A 109 40.56 11.04 -22.00
C ASP A 109 41.83 10.21 -21.78
N PHE A 110 41.70 9.17 -20.96
CA PHE A 110 42.75 8.16 -20.82
C PHE A 110 42.60 7.17 -21.98
N ASP A 111 43.13 7.55 -23.15
CA ASP A 111 43.29 6.66 -24.29
C ASP A 111 44.27 5.54 -23.92
N ARG A 112 43.74 4.40 -23.46
CA ARG A 112 44.49 3.16 -23.34
C ARG A 112 44.30 2.35 -24.62
N PRO A 113 45.38 2.03 -25.37
CA PRO A 113 45.28 1.10 -26.47
C PRO A 113 44.87 -0.27 -25.92
N ARG A 114 43.69 -0.75 -26.30
CA ARG A 114 43.29 -2.14 -26.05
C ARG A 114 44.13 -3.05 -26.95
N GLN A 115 45.20 -3.62 -26.39
CA GLN A 115 45.84 -4.78 -27.02
C GLN A 115 44.86 -5.96 -26.96
N GLN A 116 44.32 -6.29 -28.12
CA GLN A 116 43.36 -7.36 -28.32
C GLN A 116 44.15 -8.67 -28.48
N THR A 117 44.52 -9.30 -27.36
CA THR A 117 45.08 -10.64 -27.41
C THR A 117 43.96 -11.65 -27.65
N ASN A 118 43.82 -12.08 -28.90
CA ASN A 118 42.98 -13.20 -29.31
C ASN A 118 43.55 -14.50 -28.73
N ARG A 119 43.08 -14.89 -27.54
CA ARG A 119 43.08 -16.30 -27.12
C ARG A 119 41.63 -16.78 -27.11
N ARG A 120 41.22 -17.41 -28.22
CA ARG A 120 40.02 -18.25 -28.25
C ARG A 120 40.24 -19.39 -27.25
N ARG A 121 39.71 -19.22 -26.04
CA ARG A 121 39.29 -20.36 -25.21
C ARG A 121 37.80 -20.49 -25.44
N GLU A 122 37.42 -21.60 -26.08
CA GLU A 122 36.04 -22.06 -26.11
C GLU A 122 35.66 -22.49 -24.68
N THR A 123 35.29 -21.51 -23.86
CA THR A 123 34.62 -21.78 -22.60
C THR A 123 33.12 -21.75 -22.87
N LYS A 124 32.43 -22.85 -22.54
CA LYS A 124 30.97 -22.93 -22.42
C LYS A 124 30.44 -21.63 -21.78
N PRO A 125 29.30 -21.06 -22.22
CA PRO A 125 28.83 -19.78 -21.71
C PRO A 125 28.75 -19.85 -20.19
N ALA A 126 29.65 -19.12 -19.52
CA ALA A 126 29.69 -19.09 -18.07
C ALA A 126 28.36 -18.49 -17.60
N GLU A 127 27.59 -19.27 -16.84
CA GLU A 127 26.39 -18.76 -16.20
C GLU A 127 26.76 -17.51 -15.40
N LEU A 128 26.18 -16.37 -15.79
CA LEU A 128 26.40 -15.10 -15.11
C LEU A 128 26.11 -15.29 -13.63
N THR A 129 27.06 -14.94 -12.77
CA THR A 129 26.85 -14.94 -11.33
C THR A 129 25.67 -14.03 -10.98
N GLN A 130 24.93 -14.34 -9.90
CA GLN A 130 23.76 -13.55 -9.49
C GLN A 130 24.09 -12.04 -9.36
N ARG A 131 25.30 -11.71 -8.89
CA ARG A 131 25.79 -10.32 -8.84
C ARG A 131 25.91 -9.67 -10.22
N GLN A 132 26.39 -10.40 -11.22
CA GLN A 132 26.50 -9.91 -12.60
C GLN A 132 25.12 -9.74 -13.24
N LYS A 133 24.16 -10.65 -12.97
CA LYS A 133 22.77 -10.51 -13.40
C LYS A 133 22.13 -9.24 -12.82
N ILE A 134 22.32 -8.98 -11.51
CA ILE A 134 21.80 -7.77 -10.84
C ILE A 134 22.42 -6.50 -11.44
N ALA A 135 23.72 -6.50 -11.71
CA ALA A 135 24.41 -5.34 -12.30
C ALA A 135 23.91 -5.01 -13.71
N LYS A 136 23.64 -6.04 -14.53
CA LYS A 136 23.08 -5.88 -15.88
C LYS A 136 21.69 -5.25 -15.84
N VAL A 137 20.92 -5.55 -14.80
CA VAL A 137 19.51 -5.19 -14.71
C VAL A 137 19.23 -3.93 -13.87
N SER A 138 20.21 -3.51 -13.05
CA SER A 138 20.24 -2.24 -12.33
C SER A 138 19.78 -1.01 -13.14
N PRO A 139 20.20 -0.79 -14.40
CA PRO A 139 19.75 0.37 -15.19
C PRO A 139 18.25 0.34 -15.54
N PHE A 140 17.61 -0.83 -15.64
CA PHE A 140 16.19 -0.92 -16.02
C PHE A 140 15.26 -0.34 -14.95
N LYS A 141 15.61 -0.43 -13.66
CA LYS A 141 14.82 0.20 -12.59
C LYS A 141 14.74 1.72 -12.77
N ALA A 142 15.86 2.36 -13.11
CA ALA A 142 15.91 3.80 -13.37
C ALA A 142 15.18 4.16 -14.69
N SER A 143 15.31 3.31 -15.71
CA SER A 143 14.59 3.45 -16.98
C SER A 143 13.07 3.38 -16.78
N GLY A 144 12.57 2.37 -16.07
CA GLY A 144 11.14 2.22 -15.78
C GLY A 144 10.57 3.39 -14.99
N ILE A 145 11.29 3.90 -13.99
CA ILE A 145 10.87 5.12 -13.26
C ILE A 145 10.83 6.34 -14.18
N LYS A 146 11.75 6.42 -15.16
CA LYS A 146 11.75 7.53 -16.13
C LYS A 146 10.53 7.42 -17.05
N LYS A 147 10.31 6.27 -17.68
CA LYS A 147 9.17 6.02 -18.56
C LYS A 147 7.83 6.24 -17.86
N PHE A 148 7.71 5.80 -16.61
CA PHE A 148 6.54 6.05 -15.76
C PHE A 148 6.25 7.55 -15.60
N LYS A 149 7.27 8.39 -15.44
CA LYS A 149 7.13 9.84 -15.35
C LYS A 149 6.85 10.50 -16.70
N ASP A 150 7.28 9.85 -17.78
CA ASP A 150 7.04 10.27 -19.15
C ASP A 150 5.66 9.74 -19.66
N TYR A 151 4.82 9.22 -18.76
CA TYR A 151 3.47 8.65 -19.02
C TYR A 151 3.44 7.37 -19.88
N ASP A 152 4.62 6.81 -20.18
CA ASP A 152 4.77 5.50 -20.83
C ASP A 152 4.71 4.39 -19.77
N TYR A 153 3.49 4.02 -19.37
CA TYR A 153 3.26 3.03 -18.32
C TYR A 153 3.56 1.61 -18.78
N GLU A 154 3.24 1.27 -20.03
CA GLU A 154 3.53 -0.03 -20.63
C GLU A 154 5.04 -0.27 -20.70
N GLY A 155 5.79 0.67 -21.29
CA GLY A 155 7.24 0.58 -21.36
C GLY A 155 7.92 0.64 -19.99
N ALA A 156 7.29 1.29 -19.00
CA ALA A 156 7.77 1.25 -17.62
C ALA A 156 7.61 -0.14 -16.99
N ILE A 157 6.47 -0.79 -17.20
CA ILE A 157 6.20 -2.14 -16.73
C ILE A 157 7.20 -3.12 -17.34
N GLU A 158 7.44 -3.06 -18.65
CA GLU A 158 8.45 -3.92 -19.32
C GLU A 158 9.84 -3.78 -18.70
N ASP A 159 10.27 -2.56 -18.39
CA ASP A 159 11.57 -2.32 -17.76
C ASP A 159 11.58 -2.80 -16.30
N PHE A 160 10.46 -2.70 -15.59
CA PHE A 160 10.33 -3.24 -14.25
C PHE A 160 10.29 -4.77 -14.22
N GLU A 161 9.66 -5.43 -15.20
CA GLU A 161 9.63 -6.89 -15.32
C GLU A 161 11.02 -7.48 -15.51
N LYS A 162 11.87 -6.83 -16.33
CA LYS A 162 13.30 -7.20 -16.42
C LYS A 162 14.01 -7.16 -15.07
N VAL A 163 13.61 -6.24 -14.17
CA VAL A 163 14.12 -6.19 -12.79
C VAL A 163 13.64 -7.38 -11.97
N LEU A 164 12.38 -7.75 -12.13
CA LEU A 164 11.78 -8.89 -11.44
C LEU A 164 12.32 -10.24 -11.91
N GLU A 165 12.78 -10.38 -13.15
CA GLU A 165 13.45 -11.60 -13.64
C GLU A 165 14.70 -11.95 -12.80
N VAL A 166 15.38 -10.94 -12.27
CA VAL A 166 16.60 -11.13 -11.47
C VAL A 166 16.33 -11.00 -9.97
N ASN A 167 15.45 -10.08 -9.58
CA ASN A 167 15.00 -9.91 -8.20
C ASN A 167 13.48 -9.97 -8.11
N PRO A 168 12.90 -11.18 -8.01
CA PRO A 168 11.45 -11.37 -7.98
C PRO A 168 10.76 -10.79 -6.73
N ARG A 169 11.53 -10.36 -5.72
CA ARG A 169 11.01 -9.83 -4.45
C ARG A 169 11.31 -8.36 -4.25
N ASP A 170 11.65 -7.62 -5.30
CA ASP A 170 11.90 -6.17 -5.18
C ASP A 170 10.60 -5.42 -4.85
N ILE A 171 10.46 -5.08 -3.57
CA ILE A 171 9.29 -4.40 -3.00
C ILE A 171 8.94 -3.11 -3.76
N ALA A 172 9.96 -2.30 -4.06
CA ALA A 172 9.76 -1.00 -4.70
C ALA A 172 9.33 -1.15 -6.16
N VAL A 173 9.83 -2.18 -6.85
CA VAL A 173 9.44 -2.47 -8.23
C VAL A 173 7.99 -2.95 -8.29
N HIS A 174 7.58 -3.86 -7.39
CA HIS A 174 6.18 -4.27 -7.31
C HIS A 174 5.24 -3.10 -7.02
N PHE A 175 5.60 -2.21 -6.07
CA PHE A 175 4.81 -1.01 -5.81
C PHE A 175 4.70 -0.08 -7.04
N ASN A 176 5.80 0.11 -7.78
CA ASN A 176 5.80 0.94 -8.98
C ASN A 176 4.97 0.33 -10.13
N ILE A 177 5.04 -0.99 -10.32
CA ILE A 177 4.20 -1.70 -11.29
C ILE A 177 2.72 -1.57 -10.90
N ALA A 178 2.38 -1.72 -9.62
CA ALA A 178 1.02 -1.50 -9.15
C ALA A 178 0.52 -0.09 -9.47
N CYS A 179 1.35 0.94 -9.26
CA CYS A 179 1.02 2.30 -9.66
C CYS A 179 0.78 2.42 -11.16
N ALA A 180 1.59 1.76 -11.99
CA ALA A 180 1.46 1.80 -13.45
C ALA A 180 0.16 1.15 -13.90
N TYR A 181 -0.17 -0.04 -13.39
CA TYR A 181 -1.43 -0.71 -13.70
C TYR A 181 -2.66 0.07 -13.22
N SER A 182 -2.57 0.75 -12.07
CA SER A 182 -3.66 1.62 -11.59
C SER A 182 -3.89 2.81 -12.53
N LEU A 183 -2.82 3.43 -13.04
CA LEU A 183 -2.92 4.52 -14.03
C LEU A 183 -3.38 4.06 -15.41
N MET A 184 -3.22 2.78 -15.73
CA MET A 184 -3.79 2.12 -16.90
C MET A 184 -5.20 1.54 -16.65
N GLU A 185 -5.83 1.89 -15.53
CA GLU A 185 -7.18 1.44 -15.16
C GLU A 185 -7.34 -0.08 -15.01
N ASN A 186 -6.22 -0.80 -14.79
CA ASN A 186 -6.21 -2.23 -14.52
C ASN A 186 -6.11 -2.49 -13.01
N ALA A 187 -7.26 -2.47 -12.35
CA ALA A 187 -7.35 -2.63 -10.90
C ALA A 187 -6.88 -4.01 -10.42
N GLN A 188 -7.23 -5.07 -11.15
CA GLN A 188 -6.91 -6.43 -10.76
C GLN A 188 -5.39 -6.65 -10.65
N LYS A 189 -4.65 -6.34 -11.72
CA LYS A 189 -3.18 -6.47 -11.71
C LYS A 189 -2.53 -5.51 -10.72
N SER A 190 -3.09 -4.32 -10.54
CA SER A 190 -2.58 -3.37 -9.55
C SER A 190 -2.66 -3.94 -8.13
N LEU A 191 -3.82 -4.49 -7.73
CA LEU A 191 -4.02 -5.11 -6.42
C LEU A 191 -3.11 -6.32 -6.21
N GLU A 192 -2.92 -7.15 -7.24
CA GLU A 192 -1.98 -8.29 -7.17
C GLU A 192 -0.54 -7.85 -6.89
N HIS A 193 -0.10 -6.76 -7.50
CA HIS A 193 1.25 -6.24 -7.26
C HIS A 193 1.38 -5.50 -5.93
N LEU A 194 0.30 -4.88 -5.42
CA LEU A 194 0.26 -4.35 -4.05
C LEU A 194 0.35 -5.48 -3.02
N ASP A 195 -0.42 -6.56 -3.21
CA ASP A 195 -0.36 -7.76 -2.36
C ASP A 195 1.06 -8.33 -2.31
N LYS A 196 1.71 -8.48 -3.47
CA LYS A 196 3.11 -8.91 -3.56
C LYS A 196 4.04 -7.96 -2.80
N ALA A 197 3.92 -6.65 -2.99
CA ALA A 197 4.75 -5.66 -2.29
C ALA A 197 4.61 -5.80 -0.77
N VAL A 198 3.37 -5.91 -0.26
CA VAL A 198 3.06 -6.08 1.16
C VAL A 198 3.57 -7.41 1.68
N SER A 199 3.39 -8.50 0.95
CA SER A 199 3.88 -9.84 1.33
C SER A 199 5.42 -9.90 1.41
N TYR A 200 6.13 -9.07 0.63
CA TYR A 200 7.59 -8.94 0.68
C TYR A 200 8.10 -7.92 1.70
N GLY A 201 7.21 -7.28 2.47
CA GLY A 201 7.59 -6.42 3.60
C GLY A 201 7.35 -4.93 3.38
N PHE A 202 6.55 -4.53 2.39
CA PHE A 202 6.07 -3.16 2.30
C PHE A 202 5.17 -2.83 3.50
N SER A 203 5.57 -1.84 4.30
CA SER A 203 4.89 -1.44 5.54
C SER A 203 4.23 -0.06 5.50
N ASP A 204 4.50 0.74 4.46
CA ASP A 204 3.98 2.10 4.32
C ASP A 204 2.56 2.11 3.74
N PHE A 205 1.61 1.60 4.53
CA PHE A 205 0.20 1.50 4.13
C PHE A 205 -0.46 2.86 3.88
N ASP A 206 0.00 3.91 4.55
CA ASP A 206 -0.50 5.26 4.31
C ASP A 206 -0.17 5.74 2.90
N ARG A 207 0.96 5.31 2.34
CA ARG A 207 1.27 5.55 0.93
C ARG A 207 0.28 4.85 0.00
N ILE A 208 -0.20 3.63 0.30
CA ILE A 208 -1.23 2.97 -0.52
C ILE A 208 -2.54 3.78 -0.52
N ARG A 209 -2.92 4.31 0.64
CA ARG A 209 -4.14 5.13 0.81
C ARG A 209 -4.08 6.51 0.15
N THR A 210 -2.89 7.08 0.04
CA THR A 210 -2.74 8.50 -0.33
C THR A 210 -2.06 8.75 -1.67
N HIS A 211 -1.31 7.78 -2.21
CA HIS A 211 -0.56 7.98 -3.44
C HIS A 211 -1.49 8.25 -4.63
N ASP A 212 -1.22 9.31 -5.38
CA ASP A 212 -2.10 9.78 -6.45
C ASP A 212 -2.28 8.72 -7.55
N ALA A 213 -1.21 8.00 -7.92
CA ALA A 213 -1.27 6.95 -8.95
C ALA A 213 -2.20 5.78 -8.61
N LEU A 214 -2.51 5.58 -7.32
CA LEU A 214 -3.38 4.50 -6.84
C LEU A 214 -4.85 4.94 -6.67
N ALA A 215 -5.19 6.16 -7.11
CA ALA A 215 -6.54 6.70 -6.96
C ALA A 215 -7.61 5.83 -7.63
N TYR A 216 -7.34 5.30 -8.82
CA TYR A 216 -8.28 4.44 -9.54
C TYR A 216 -8.63 3.18 -8.75
N VAL A 217 -7.62 2.48 -8.23
CA VAL A 217 -7.79 1.25 -7.44
C VAL A 217 -8.63 1.50 -6.18
N ARG A 218 -8.45 2.64 -5.52
CA ARG A 218 -9.20 2.99 -4.30
C ARG A 218 -10.70 3.20 -4.49
N VAL A 219 -11.15 3.37 -5.74
CA VAL A 219 -12.58 3.54 -6.07
C VAL A 219 -13.25 2.19 -6.39
N GLN A 220 -12.46 1.12 -6.56
CA GLN A 220 -12.99 -0.19 -6.93
C GLN A 220 -13.56 -0.92 -5.72
N GLU A 221 -14.65 -1.66 -5.92
CA GLU A 221 -15.32 -2.42 -4.85
C GLU A 221 -14.40 -3.43 -4.15
N ALA A 222 -13.39 -3.95 -4.87
CA ALA A 222 -12.43 -4.90 -4.33
C ALA A 222 -11.44 -4.26 -3.33
N TYR A 223 -11.27 -2.93 -3.37
CA TYR A 223 -10.27 -2.26 -2.54
C TYR A 223 -10.65 -2.22 -1.05
N ASP A 224 -11.93 -2.08 -0.72
CA ASP A 224 -12.37 -2.05 0.68
C ASP A 224 -12.01 -3.36 1.40
N LYS A 225 -12.31 -4.50 0.76
CA LYS A 225 -11.93 -5.84 1.25
C LYS A 225 -10.41 -6.01 1.33
N PHE A 226 -9.69 -5.46 0.35
CA PHE A 226 -8.22 -5.50 0.33
C PHE A 226 -7.62 -4.71 1.50
N GLU A 227 -8.16 -3.52 1.80
CA GLU A 227 -7.73 -2.70 2.92
C GLU A 227 -8.08 -3.34 4.29
N GLU A 228 -9.28 -3.90 4.43
CA GLU A 228 -9.68 -4.68 5.62
C GLU A 228 -8.72 -5.85 5.89
N ASN A 229 -8.25 -6.51 4.83
CA ASN A 229 -7.26 -7.57 4.88
C ASN A 229 -5.81 -7.06 5.01
N LYS A 230 -5.59 -5.82 5.45
CA LYS A 230 -4.27 -5.19 5.60
C LYS A 230 -3.45 -5.19 4.30
N PHE A 231 -4.13 -4.89 3.19
CA PHE A 231 -3.55 -4.86 1.84
C PHE A 231 -3.02 -6.22 1.40
N GLN A 232 -3.78 -7.28 1.67
CA GLN A 232 -3.53 -8.64 1.19
C GLN A 232 -4.79 -9.19 0.51
N LEU A 233 -4.64 -9.84 -0.65
CA LEU A 233 -5.76 -10.36 -1.43
C LEU A 233 -6.37 -11.61 -0.78
N ALA A 234 -5.54 -12.44 -0.14
CA ALA A 234 -6.00 -13.55 0.68
C ALA A 234 -5.75 -13.24 2.16
N PRO A 235 -6.73 -13.42 3.06
CA PRO A 235 -6.44 -13.39 4.49
C PRO A 235 -5.46 -14.53 4.75
N LYS A 236 -4.24 -14.20 5.17
CA LYS A 236 -3.37 -15.22 5.79
C LYS A 236 -4.18 -15.77 6.95
N LEU A 237 -4.63 -17.02 6.85
CA LEU A 237 -4.91 -17.85 8.00
C LEU A 237 -3.68 -17.69 8.88
N GLN A 238 -3.80 -16.90 9.95
CA GLN A 238 -2.81 -16.93 11.01
C GLN A 238 -2.82 -18.40 11.40
N ALA A 239 -1.73 -19.12 11.12
CA ALA A 239 -1.53 -20.41 11.75
C ALA A 239 -1.82 -20.15 13.24
N PRO A 240 -2.83 -20.83 13.82
CA PRO A 240 -3.14 -20.64 15.22
C PRO A 240 -1.81 -20.77 15.97
N LYS A 241 -1.50 -19.79 16.83
CA LYS A 241 -0.34 -19.83 17.71
C LYS A 241 -0.21 -21.26 18.23
N GLU A 242 1.00 -21.81 18.16
CA GLU A 242 1.32 -23.21 18.45
C GLU A 242 0.77 -23.72 19.80
N ASP A 243 0.36 -22.83 20.71
CA ASP A 243 -0.32 -23.12 21.97
C ASP A 243 -1.71 -23.78 21.86
N LEU A 244 -2.38 -23.75 20.70
CA LEU A 244 -3.69 -24.41 20.54
C LEU A 244 -3.57 -25.92 20.25
N LEU A 245 -2.37 -26.42 19.98
CA LEU A 245 -2.09 -27.86 19.79
C LEU A 245 -1.68 -28.57 21.08
N SER A 246 -1.35 -27.85 22.16
CA SER A 246 -0.85 -28.46 23.40
C SER A 246 -1.93 -29.05 24.30
N SER A 247 -3.22 -28.86 24.00
CA SER A 247 -4.33 -29.33 24.86
C SER A 247 -5.33 -30.26 24.19
N LYS A 248 -5.15 -30.62 22.91
CA LYS A 248 -5.98 -31.64 22.27
C LYS A 248 -5.14 -32.89 22.05
N LYS A 249 -5.27 -33.84 22.99
CA LYS A 249 -4.73 -35.21 22.91
C LYS A 249 -4.68 -35.66 21.45
N GLU A 250 -3.45 -35.75 20.92
CA GLU A 250 -3.15 -36.44 19.68
C GLU A 250 -3.69 -37.87 19.79
N LYS A 251 -4.82 -38.13 19.13
CA LYS A 251 -5.00 -39.48 18.60
C LYS A 251 -4.11 -39.53 17.37
N GLN A 252 -2.93 -40.10 17.56
CA GLN A 252 -2.02 -40.47 16.48
C GLN A 252 -2.83 -41.12 15.36
N ALA A 253 -2.72 -40.60 14.14
CA ALA A 253 -3.17 -41.31 12.96
C ALA A 253 -2.39 -42.64 12.91
N PRO A 254 -3.06 -43.80 12.87
CA PRO A 254 -2.36 -45.09 12.86
C PRO A 254 -1.42 -45.12 11.66
N GLN A 255 -0.15 -45.49 11.91
CA GLN A 255 0.82 -45.69 10.83
C GLN A 255 0.29 -46.82 9.93
N ILE A 256 -0.24 -46.46 8.77
CA ILE A 256 -0.74 -47.43 7.82
C ILE A 256 0.47 -48.10 7.18
N SER A 257 0.94 -49.22 7.75
CA SER A 257 1.83 -50.19 7.07
C SER A 257 1.41 -50.38 5.60
N GLY A 258 2.39 -50.35 4.69
CA GLY A 258 2.15 -50.36 3.24
C GLY A 258 1.28 -51.53 2.74
N ASP A 259 1.34 -52.67 3.44
CA ASP A 259 0.53 -53.86 3.16
C ASP A 259 -0.99 -53.59 3.30
N LEU A 260 -1.41 -52.84 4.33
CA LEU A 260 -2.82 -52.48 4.49
C LEU A 260 -3.29 -51.51 3.40
N LEU A 261 -2.42 -50.60 2.95
CA LEU A 261 -2.75 -49.67 1.88
C LEU A 261 -2.99 -50.44 0.56
N GLU A 262 -2.17 -51.47 0.32
CA GLU A 262 -2.32 -52.36 -0.82
C GLU A 262 -3.62 -53.19 -0.74
N GLN A 263 -3.95 -53.72 0.44
CA GLN A 263 -5.20 -54.45 0.69
C GLN A 263 -6.44 -53.57 0.50
N LEU A 264 -6.39 -52.31 0.97
CA LEU A 264 -7.48 -51.34 0.77
C LEU A 264 -7.65 -50.95 -0.70
N ASN A 265 -6.56 -50.85 -1.46
CA ASN A 265 -6.61 -50.59 -2.89
C ASN A 265 -7.21 -51.78 -3.67
N LYS A 266 -6.79 -53.02 -3.38
CA LYS A 266 -7.40 -54.24 -3.96
C LYS A 266 -8.88 -54.33 -3.65
N LEU A 267 -9.28 -54.03 -2.41
CA LEU A 267 -10.69 -53.98 -2.01
C LEU A 267 -11.48 -52.94 -2.81
N GLY A 268 -10.89 -51.77 -3.06
CA GLY A 268 -11.49 -50.71 -3.87
C GLY A 268 -11.63 -51.09 -5.35
N GLU A 269 -10.68 -51.85 -5.90
CA GLU A 269 -10.76 -52.37 -7.25
C GLU A 269 -11.85 -53.43 -7.42
N LEU A 270 -12.03 -54.32 -6.44
CA LEU A 270 -13.09 -55.34 -6.46
C LEU A 270 -14.49 -54.70 -6.46
N ARG A 271 -14.68 -53.64 -5.66
CA ARG A 271 -15.90 -52.82 -5.70
C ARG A 271 -16.11 -52.18 -7.07
N LYS A 272 -15.07 -51.54 -7.64
CA LYS A 272 -15.16 -50.89 -8.97
C LYS A 272 -15.46 -51.89 -10.09
N LYS A 273 -15.01 -53.13 -9.97
CA LYS A 273 -15.32 -54.23 -10.90
C LYS A 273 -16.72 -54.84 -10.68
N GLY A 274 -17.49 -54.36 -9.70
CA GLY A 274 -18.82 -54.86 -9.37
C GLY A 274 -18.83 -56.24 -8.72
N LEU A 275 -17.67 -56.74 -8.27
CA LEU A 275 -17.50 -58.04 -7.63
C LEU A 275 -17.78 -58.00 -6.12
N LEU A 276 -18.06 -56.81 -5.58
CA LEU A 276 -18.36 -56.59 -4.18
C LEU A 276 -19.44 -55.51 -4.06
N THR A 277 -20.46 -55.76 -3.24
CA THR A 277 -21.51 -54.78 -2.98
C THR A 277 -21.03 -53.68 -2.02
N GLU A 278 -21.72 -52.53 -1.98
CA GLU A 278 -21.36 -51.40 -1.10
C GLU A 278 -21.32 -51.81 0.38
N ASP A 279 -22.27 -52.63 0.78
CA ASP A 279 -22.40 -53.07 2.18
C ASP A 279 -21.27 -54.04 2.55
N GLU A 280 -20.93 -54.97 1.66
CA GLU A 280 -19.80 -55.89 1.85
C GLU A 280 -18.46 -55.16 1.85
N PHE A 281 -18.30 -54.17 0.96
CA PHE A 281 -17.12 -53.31 0.93
C PHE A 281 -16.95 -52.54 2.25
N ALA A 282 -18.03 -51.98 2.79
CA ALA A 282 -18.00 -51.25 4.05
C ALA A 282 -17.60 -52.16 5.23
N VAL A 283 -18.14 -53.38 5.28
CA VAL A 283 -17.80 -54.36 6.33
C VAL A 283 -16.34 -54.79 6.24
N GLN A 284 -15.86 -55.15 5.05
CA GLN A 284 -14.48 -55.60 4.86
C GLN A 284 -13.46 -54.48 5.10
N LYS A 285 -13.76 -53.26 4.65
CA LYS A 285 -12.92 -52.08 4.93
C LYS A 285 -12.83 -51.82 6.42
N LYS A 286 -13.94 -51.94 7.16
CA LYS A 286 -13.97 -51.76 8.61
C LYS A 286 -13.18 -52.84 9.34
N LYS A 287 -13.23 -54.09 8.87
CA LYS A 287 -12.44 -55.20 9.42
C LYS A 287 -10.93 -55.01 9.22
N LEU A 288 -10.51 -54.63 8.02
CA LEU A 288 -9.10 -54.36 7.70
C LEU A 288 -8.50 -53.21 8.51
N LEU A 289 -9.30 -52.20 8.84
CA LEU A 289 -8.86 -51.08 9.69
C LEU A 289 -8.83 -51.43 11.19
N ALA A 290 -9.49 -52.53 11.60
CA ALA A 290 -9.55 -52.99 12.98
C ALA A 290 -8.45 -54.02 13.33
N GLU A 291 -7.80 -54.62 12.34
CA GLU A 291 -6.66 -55.55 12.52
C GLU A 291 -5.30 -54.81 12.68
N LYS A 292 -5.31 -53.52 13.02
CA LYS A 292 -4.13 -52.68 13.26
C LYS A 292 -4.12 -51.98 14.60
#